data_AF-A0A396JC02-F1
#
_entry.id   AF-A0A396JC02-F1
#
_cell.length_a   1.000
_cell.length_b   1.000
_cell.length_c   1.000
_cell.angle_alpha   90.00
_cell.angle_beta   90.00
_cell.angle_gamma   90.00
#
_symmetry.space_group_name_H-M   'P 1'
#
loop_
_entity.id
_entity.type
_entity.pdbx_description
1 polymer ?
#
loop_
_entity_poly.entity_id
_entity_poly.type
_entity_poly.pdbx_seq_one_letter_code
_entity_poly.pdbx_strand_id
1 'polypeptide(L)' 'MARPLEKIKNLNGSKSLWKIDVRVVDLWTVTNSKSKQHIEMVLCDKEVVLT' A
#
# COMPACT_ATOMS: atom_id res chain seq x y z
N MET A 1 13.41 11.95 -13.80
CA MET A 1 11.96 12.27 -13.84
C MET A 1 11.26 11.39 -12.81
N ALA A 2 10.58 11.98 -11.82
CA ALA A 2 9.84 11.21 -10.81
C ALA A 2 8.51 10.73 -11.40
N ARG A 3 8.15 9.46 -11.17
CA ARG A 3 6.85 8.92 -11.61
C ARG A 3 5.71 9.62 -10.86
N PRO A 4 4.57 9.88 -11.53
CA PRO A 4 3.41 10.47 -10.87
C PRO A 4 2.92 9.55 -9.75
N LEU A 5 2.41 10.17 -8.68
CA LEU A 5 1.73 9.44 -7.62
C LEU A 5 0.39 8.91 -8.14
N GLU A 6 0.16 7.61 -7.98
CA GLU A 6 -1.08 6.95 -8.34
C GLU A 6 -1.93 6.72 -7.08
N LYS A 7 -3.25 6.68 -7.24
CA LYS A 7 -4.17 6.29 -6.15
C LYS A 7 -4.20 4.77 -6.04
N ILE A 8 -4.43 4.23 -4.84
CA ILE A 8 -4.53 2.77 -4.62
C ILE A 8 -5.60 2.17 -5.56
N LYS A 9 -6.72 2.86 -5.77
CA LYS A 9 -7.81 2.42 -6.67
C LYS A 9 -7.38 2.22 -8.13
N ASN A 10 -6.29 2.88 -8.56
CA ASN A 10 -5.81 2.81 -9.95
C ASN A 10 -4.65 1.81 -10.12
N LEU A 11 -4.29 1.08 -9.05
CA LEU A 11 -3.32 0.00 -9.14
C LEU A 11 -3.93 -1.14 -9.96
N ASN A 12 -3.24 -1.53 -11.03
CA ASN A 12 -3.64 -2.63 -11.87
C ASN A 12 -2.50 -3.65 -11.96
N GLY A 13 -2.84 -4.94 -11.97
CA GLY A 13 -1.87 -6.05 -12.04
C GLY A 13 -1.04 -6.08 -13.33
N SER A 14 -1.42 -5.30 -14.34
CA SER A 14 -0.65 -5.17 -15.59
C SER A 14 0.61 -4.30 -15.46
N LYS A 15 0.73 -3.47 -14.42
CA LYS A 15 1.91 -2.62 -14.19
C LYS A 15 2.85 -3.25 -13.17
N SER A 16 4.11 -3.46 -13.55
CA SER A 16 5.13 -4.04 -12.66
C SER A 16 5.63 -3.08 -11.57
N LEU A 17 5.42 -1.76 -11.71
CA LEU A 17 5.99 -0.74 -10.83
C LEU A 17 5.03 0.45 -10.69
N TRP A 18 4.71 0.80 -9.45
CA TRP A 18 3.81 1.89 -9.08
C TRP A 18 4.42 2.74 -7.96
N LYS A 19 3.99 3.98 -7.85
CA LYS A 19 4.36 4.89 -6.75
C LYS A 19 3.07 5.48 -6.18
N ILE A 20 2.80 5.24 -4.90
CA ILE A 20 1.55 5.65 -4.24
C ILE A 20 1.87 6.46 -2.98
N ASP A 21 1.03 7.44 -2.64
CA ASP A 21 1.09 8.18 -1.38
C ASP A 21 -0.06 7.73 -0.49
N VAL A 22 0.27 6.98 0.56
CA VAL A 22 -0.70 6.28 1.40
C VAL A 22 -0.35 6.45 2.86
N ARG A 23 -1.38 6.37 3.71
CA ARG A 23 -1.23 6.28 5.15
C ARG A 23 -1.38 4.82 5.57
N VAL A 24 -0.45 4.32 6.37
CA VAL A 24 -0.61 3.04 7.06
C VAL A 24 -1.65 3.25 8.16
N VAL A 25 -2.76 2.53 8.07
CA VAL A 25 -3.84 2.56 9.06
C VAL A 25 -3.57 1.54 10.15
N ASP A 26 -3.16 0.34 9.76
CA ASP A 26 -2.88 -0.76 10.66
C ASP A 26 -1.74 -1.64 10.09
N LEU A 27 -0.99 -2.28 10.98
CA LEU A 27 0.23 -3.03 10.66
C LEU A 27 0.45 -4.12 11.70
N TRP A 28 0.53 -5.38 11.27
CA TRP A 28 0.81 -6.50 12.16
C TRP A 28 1.74 -7.53 11.53
N THR A 29 2.49 -8.22 12.39
CA THR A 29 3.39 -9.30 12.00
C THR A 29 2.68 -10.63 12.17
N VAL A 30 2.42 -11.32 11.06
CA VAL A 30 1.87 -12.67 11.08
C VAL A 30 3.02 -13.67 11.10
N THR A 31 3.06 -14.46 12.17
CA THR A 31 3.99 -15.58 12.28
C THR A 31 3.23 -16.89 12.04
N ASN A 32 3.55 -17.58 10.96
CA ASN A 32 2.99 -18.91 10.70
C ASN A 32 3.79 -19.98 11.45
N SER A 33 3.14 -21.10 11.81
CA SER A 33 3.74 -22.26 12.48
C SER A 33 4.94 -22.86 11.73
N LYS A 34 5.09 -22.58 10.43
CA LYS A 34 6.27 -22.93 9.61
C LYS A 34 7.42 -21.91 9.68
N SER A 35 7.48 -21.08 10.72
CA SER A 35 8.49 -20.02 10.91
C SER A 35 8.56 -18.98 9.78
N LYS A 36 7.52 -18.87 8.96
CA LYS A 36 7.40 -17.80 7.95
C LYS A 36 6.74 -16.60 8.61
N GLN A 37 7.55 -15.57 8.83
CA GLN A 37 7.08 -14.27 9.27
C GLN A 37 6.83 -13.40 8.04
N HIS A 38 5.67 -12.79 7.99
CA HIS A 38 5.35 -11.75 7.03
C HIS A 38 4.60 -10.62 7.72
N ILE A 39 4.61 -9.47 7.08
CA ILE A 39 3.93 -8.27 7.57
C ILE A 39 2.67 -8.11 6.75
N GLU A 40 1.54 -7.97 7.43
CA GLU A 40 0.29 -7.55 6.83
C GLU A 40 -0.01 -6.11 7.25
N MET A 41 -0.58 -5.33 6.35
CA MET A 41 -0.85 -3.93 6.58
C MET A 41 -2.10 -3.47 5.85
N VAL A 42 -2.82 -2.54 6.47
CA VAL A 42 -3.94 -1.83 5.87
C VAL A 42 -3.45 -0.46 5.45
N LEU A 43 -3.52 -0.19 4.15
CA LEU A 43 -3.12 1.08 3.54
C LEU A 43 -4.37 1.83 3.09
N CYS A 44 -4.45 3.12 3.42
CA CYS A 44 -5.47 4.02 2.88
C CYS A 44 -4.81 5.13 2.07
N ASP A 45 -5.42 5.50 0.94
CA ASP A 45 -5.06 6.73 0.24
C ASP A 45 -5.22 7.92 1.19
N LYS A 46 -4.31 8.89 1.10
CA LYS A 46 -4.61 10.23 1.62
C LYS A 46 -5.73 10.80 0.75
N GLU A 47 -6.96 10.68 1.20
CA GLU A 47 -8.03 11.49 0.65
C GLU A 47 -7.63 12.95 0.86
N VAL A 48 -7.31 13.63 -0.25
CA VAL A 48 -7.26 15.09 -0.27
C VAL A 48 -8.70 15.52 -0.06
N VAL A 49 -9.08 15.66 1.20
CA VAL A 49 -10.29 16.39 1.58
C VAL A 49 -10.04 17.83 1.15
N LEU A 50 -10.45 18.16 -0.08
CA LEU A 50 -10.56 19.54 -0.52
C LEU A 50 -11.67 20.15 0.34
N THR A 51 -11.26 20.80 1.43
CA THR A 51 -12.12 21.71 2.20
C THR A 51 -11.93 23.11 1.66
#